data_AF-A0A820LEU4-F1
#
_entry.id   AF-A0A820LEU4-F1
#
_cell.length_a   1.000
_cell.length_b   1.000
_cell.length_c   1.000
_cell.angle_alpha   90.00
_cell.angle_beta   90.00
_cell.angle_gamma   90.00
#
_symmetry.space_group_name_H-M   'P 1'
#
loop_
_entity.id
_entity.type
_entity.pdbx_description
1 polymer ?
#
loop_
_entity_poly.entity_id
_entity_poly.type
_entity_poly.pdbx_seq_one_letter_code
_entity_poly.pdbx_strand_id
1 'polypeptide(L)' 'FPPDDCSAEGQNWNIPIYDWNNESKKPQVFNWWIKRLKKALHILDIVRIDHFRGLESYWSIPVDENFLPMKLIDGE' A
#
# COMPACT_ATOMS: atom_id res chain seq x y z
N PHE A 1 -4.03 -8.01 4.41
CA PHE A 1 -2.87 -8.71 5.00
C PHE A 1 -2.98 -10.20 4.75
N PRO A 2 -1.86 -10.93 4.69
CA PRO A 2 -1.87 -12.39 4.54
C PRO A 2 -2.60 -13.08 5.71
N PRO A 3 -2.97 -14.36 5.56
CA PRO A 3 -3.36 -15.21 6.68
C PRO A 3 -2.34 -15.19 7.81
N ASP A 4 -2.83 -15.16 9.03
CA ASP A 4 -2.03 -15.23 10.26
C ASP A 4 -2.81 -15.94 11.38
N ASP A 5 -2.20 -16.06 12.56
CA ASP A 5 -2.81 -16.73 13.72
C ASP A 5 -4.09 -16.01 14.20
N CYS A 6 -4.27 -14.73 13.86
CA CYS A 6 -5.44 -13.93 14.22
C CYS A 6 -6.56 -14.04 13.16
N SER A 7 -6.23 -14.33 11.91
CA SER A 7 -7.17 -14.51 10.80
C SER A 7 -6.68 -15.57 9.82
N ALA A 8 -7.31 -16.75 9.86
CA ALA A 8 -6.97 -17.88 8.99
C ALA A 8 -7.14 -17.59 7.49
N GLU A 9 -8.03 -16.66 7.12
CA GLU A 9 -8.27 -16.25 5.74
C GLU A 9 -7.50 -14.97 5.35
N GLY A 10 -6.79 -14.36 6.29
CA GLY A 10 -6.20 -13.04 6.11
C GLY A 10 -7.25 -11.94 6.02
N GLN A 11 -6.94 -10.85 5.33
CA GLN A 11 -7.88 -9.74 5.10
C GLN A 11 -7.68 -9.09 3.73
N ASN A 12 -8.78 -8.91 3.00
CA ASN A 12 -8.84 -8.07 1.81
C ASN A 12 -9.46 -6.71 2.14
N TRP A 13 -8.68 -5.64 2.00
CA TRP A 13 -9.12 -4.27 2.29
C TRP A 13 -9.80 -3.57 1.10
N ASN A 14 -9.83 -4.21 -0.09
CA ASN A 14 -10.44 -3.68 -1.31
C ASN A 14 -9.93 -2.27 -1.69
N ILE A 15 -8.64 -1.99 -1.43
CA ILE A 15 -7.98 -0.74 -1.81
C ILE A 15 -7.04 -1.02 -3.00
N PRO A 16 -7.06 -0.21 -4.07
CA PRO A 16 -6.10 -0.32 -5.15
C PRO A 16 -4.69 -0.01 -4.65
N ILE A 17 -3.70 -0.74 -5.16
CA ILE A 17 -2.30 -0.60 -4.76
C ILE A 17 -1.58 0.35 -5.72
N TYR A 18 -0.63 1.13 -5.20
CA TYR A 18 0.24 1.94 -6.05
C TYR A 18 1.08 1.05 -6.98
N ASP A 19 1.26 1.49 -8.22
CA ASP A 19 2.08 0.81 -9.21
C ASP A 19 3.57 1.12 -8.97
N TRP A 20 4.11 0.58 -7.86
CA TRP A 20 5.49 0.80 -7.45
C TRP A 20 6.51 0.16 -8.40
N ASN A 21 6.17 -0.91 -9.12
CA ASN A 21 7.09 -1.58 -10.03
C ASN A 21 7.29 -0.85 -11.36
N ASN A 22 6.55 0.23 -11.62
CA ASN A 22 6.64 0.99 -12.85
C ASN A 22 7.50 2.25 -12.64
N GLU A 23 8.77 2.22 -13.05
CA GLU A 23 9.68 3.36 -12.86
C GLU A 23 9.12 4.69 -13.39
N SER A 24 8.38 4.65 -14.50
CA SER A 24 7.81 5.87 -15.10
C SER A 24 6.71 6.51 -14.22
N LYS A 25 6.08 5.72 -13.35
CA LYS A 25 5.02 6.16 -12.44
C LYS A 25 5.51 6.44 -11.01
N LYS A 26 6.64 5.85 -10.58
CA LYS A 26 7.23 6.09 -9.24
C LYS A 26 7.27 7.59 -8.86
N PRO A 27 7.76 8.52 -9.72
CA PRO A 27 7.78 9.94 -9.39
C PRO A 27 6.40 10.55 -9.12
N GLN A 28 5.37 10.06 -9.80
CA GLN A 28 4.00 10.54 -9.65
C GLN A 28 3.41 10.10 -8.31
N VAL A 29 3.70 8.86 -7.88
CA VAL A 29 3.33 8.33 -6.57
C VAL A 29 3.99 9.12 -5.44
N PHE A 30 5.30 9.37 -5.54
CA PHE A 30 6.01 10.21 -4.55
C PHE A 30 5.44 11.64 -4.49
N ASN A 31 5.22 12.27 -5.65
CA ASN A 31 4.62 13.60 -5.71
C ASN A 31 3.23 13.66 -5.08
N TRP A 32 2.43 12.62 -5.26
CA TRP A 32 1.13 12.49 -4.62
C TRP A 32 1.25 12.42 -3.09
N TRP A 33 2.16 11.58 -2.57
CA TRP A 33 2.42 11.46 -1.13
C TRP A 33 2.92 12.77 -0.51
N ILE A 34 3.85 13.47 -1.17
CA ILE A 34 4.34 14.78 -0.72
C ILE A 34 3.18 15.78 -0.62
N LYS A 35 2.32 15.86 -1.63
CA LYS A 35 1.15 16.74 -1.62
C LYS A 35 0.17 16.37 -0.51
N ARG A 36 -0.09 15.08 -0.30
CA ARG A 36 -0.97 14.57 0.76
C ARG A 36 -0.45 14.95 2.15
N LEU A 37 0.83 14.71 2.42
CA LEU A 37 1.44 15.05 3.71
C LEU A 37 1.47 16.56 3.95
N LYS A 38 1.82 17.36 2.94
CA LYS A 38 1.75 18.83 3.03
C LYS A 38 0.34 19.32 3.37
N LYS A 39 -0.69 18.73 2.75
CA LYS A 39 -2.08 19.10 3.03
C LYS A 39 -2.51 18.71 4.44
N ALA A 40 -2.11 17.54 4.91
CA ALA A 40 -2.41 17.08 6.28
C ALA A 40 -1.72 17.95 7.33
N LEU A 41 -0.45 18.27 7.13
CA LEU A 41 0.34 19.14 8.02
C LEU A 41 -0.10 20.61 8.01
N HIS A 42 -0.97 21.01 7.10
CA HIS A 42 -1.59 22.33 7.12
C HIS A 42 -2.71 22.44 8.17
N ILE A 43 -3.23 21.31 8.64
CA ILE A 43 -4.39 21.23 9.54
C ILE A 43 -4.01 20.55 10.87
N LEU A 44 -2.98 19.70 10.87
CA LEU A 44 -2.56 18.86 11.99
C LEU A 44 -1.08 19.07 12.26
N ASP A 45 -0.68 19.04 13.53
CA ASP A 45 0.74 19.13 13.91
C ASP A 45 1.51 17.82 13.66
N ILE A 46 0.80 16.69 13.75
CA ILE A 46 1.38 15.35 13.64
C ILE A 46 0.50 14.50 12.72
N VAL A 47 1.14 13.79 11.79
CA VAL A 47 0.47 12.85 10.88
C VAL A 47 0.86 11.42 11.22
N ARG A 48 -0.10 10.61 11.67
CA ARG A 48 0.07 9.17 11.80
C ARG A 48 -0.15 8.51 10.44
N ILE A 49 0.87 7.84 9.91
CA ILE A 49 0.74 7.00 8.72
C ILE A 49 0.23 5.64 9.17
N ASP A 50 -0.99 5.32 8.76
CA ASP A 50 -1.57 4.00 9.03
C ASP A 50 -0.92 2.93 8.14
N HIS A 51 -0.84 1.70 8.65
CA HIS A 51 -0.17 0.58 8.00
C HIS A 51 1.23 0.92 7.46
N PHE A 52 2.08 1.52 8.31
CA PHE A 52 3.43 1.99 7.95
C PHE A 52 4.32 0.92 7.30
N ARG A 53 4.18 -0.36 7.71
CA ARG A 53 4.88 -1.50 7.07
C ARG A 53 4.61 -1.60 5.57
N GLY A 54 3.43 -1.16 5.12
CA GLY A 54 3.02 -1.07 3.71
C GLY A 54 3.92 -0.19 2.84
N LEU A 55 4.78 0.65 3.44
CA LEU A 55 5.79 1.41 2.71
C LEU A 55 7.03 0.57 2.37
N GLU A 56 7.32 -0.47 3.14
CA GLU A 56 8.45 -1.38 2.92
C GLU A 56 8.03 -2.67 2.25
N SER A 57 6.82 -3.18 2.51
CA SER A 57 6.30 -4.36 1.82
C SER A 57 4.77 -4.39 1.94
N TYR A 58 4.09 -4.89 0.91
CA TYR A 58 2.63 -4.92 0.86
C TYR A 58 2.09 -6.27 0.38
N TRP A 59 0.91 -6.64 0.90
CA TRP A 59 0.20 -7.84 0.48
C TRP A 59 -0.69 -7.52 -0.71
N SER A 60 -0.44 -8.19 -1.84
CA SER A 60 -1.25 -8.02 -3.05
C SER A 60 -2.19 -9.19 -3.24
N ILE A 61 -3.46 -8.87 -3.52
CA ILE A 61 -4.51 -9.83 -3.86
C ILE A 61 -4.99 -9.47 -5.27
N PRO A 62 -4.98 -10.41 -6.22
CA PRO A 62 -5.48 -10.15 -7.56
C PRO A 62 -7.00 -9.95 -7.55
N VAL A 63 -7.49 -9.11 -8.45
CA VAL A 63 -8.94 -8.84 -8.59
C VAL A 63 -9.67 -10.04 -9.19
N ASP A 64 -8.96 -10.88 -9.94
CA ASP A 64 -9.48 -12.09 -10.58
C ASP A 64 -8.58 -13.27 -10.19
N GLU A 65 -9.20 -14.38 -9.77
CA GLU A 65 -8.54 -15.63 -9.36
C GLU A 65 -7.61 -16.20 -10.46
N ASN A 66 -7.82 -15.81 -11.72
CA ASN A 66 -6.98 -16.21 -12.85
C ASN A 66 -5.64 -15.47 -12.94
N PHE A 67 -5.46 -14.36 -12.19
CA PHE A 67 -4.29 -13.49 -12.31
C PHE A 67 -3.33 -13.64 -11.13
N LEU A 68 -2.44 -14.64 -11.19
CA LEU A 68 -1.27 -14.84 -10.31
C LEU A 68 -1.58 -15.00 -8.79
N PRO A 69 -0.73 -15.69 -8.01
CA PRO A 69 -1.02 -15.95 -6.60
C PRO A 69 -0.91 -14.68 -5.74
N MET A 70 -1.72 -14.64 -4.67
CA MET A 70 -1.57 -13.67 -3.58
C MET A 70 -0.13 -13.72 -3.04
N LYS A 71 0.53 -12.58 -2.91
CA LYS A 71 1.94 -12.54 -2.51
C LYS A 71 2.30 -11.28 -1.75
N LEU A 72 3.31 -11.43 -0.89
CA LEU A 72 4.01 -10.29 -0.32
C LEU A 72 4.91 -9.72 -1.41
N ILE A 73 4.83 -8.41 -1.60
CA ILE A 73 5.68 -7.67 -2.53
C ILE A 73 6.55 -6.75 -1.69
N ASP A 74 7.86 -6.93 -1.80
CA ASP A 74 8.83 -6.02 -1.22
C ASP A 74 8.73 -4.67 -1.94
N GLY A 75 8.65 -3.60 -1.16
CA GLY A 75 8.78 -2.22 -1.62
C GLY A 75 10.24 -1.89 -1.90
N GLU A 76 10.45 -0.97 -2.83
CA GLU A 76 11.78 -0.41 -3.14
C GLU A 76 12.11 0.83 -2.30
#